data_AF-A0A6J4K4A2-F1
#
_entry.id   AF-A0A6J4K4A2-F1
#
_cell.length_a   1.000
_cell.length_b   1.000
_cell.length_c   1.000
_cell.angle_alpha   90.00
_cell.angle_beta   90.00
_cell.angle_gamma   90.00
#
_symmetry.space_group_name_H-M   'P 1'
#
loop_
_entity.id
_entity.type
_entity.pdbx_description
1 polymer ?
#
loop_
_entity_poly.entity_id
_entity_poly.type
_entity_poly.pdbx_seq_one_letter_code
_entity_poly.pdbx_strand_id
1 'polypeptide(L)'
;ALAGAVCSAVAYVVVRRIGPAESPLVVVLYLPLMTVPLTVPFVVGRWQWPTAWEWVGLVGVGITTQIGQVHMTRGLQLETASRATAVGYLQIVFAALWGALVFGQWPNRWAVLGALLIVGSTLWVAQVSRKAPVAE
;
A
#
# COMPACT_ATOMS: atom_id res chain seq x y z
N ALA A 1 -11.43 11.16 -4.28
CA ALA A 1 -10.11 10.82 -4.86
C ALA A 1 -9.03 11.83 -4.42
N LEU A 2 -9.15 13.13 -4.75
CA LEU A 2 -8.11 14.14 -4.47
C LEU A 2 -7.77 14.29 -2.97
N ALA A 3 -8.77 14.44 -2.11
CA ALA A 3 -8.54 14.54 -0.65
C ALA A 3 -7.81 13.32 -0.09
N GLY A 4 -8.22 12.10 -0.50
CA GLY A 4 -7.56 10.86 -0.10
C GLY A 4 -6.11 10.77 -0.59
N ALA A 5 -5.82 11.26 -1.80
CA ALA A 5 -4.46 11.32 -2.32
C ALA A 5 -3.58 12.28 -1.51
N VAL A 6 -4.10 13.47 -1.15
CA VAL A 6 -3.40 14.43 -0.28
C VAL A 6 -3.15 13.84 1.10
N CYS A 7 -4.17 13.25 1.73
CA CYS A 7 -4.02 12.60 3.04
C CYS A 7 -2.98 11.46 3.01
N SER A 8 -2.98 10.64 1.95
CA SER A 8 -2.01 9.55 1.80
C SER A 8 -0.59 10.07 1.62
N ALA A 9 -0.40 11.12 0.81
CA ALA A 9 0.90 11.75 0.62
C ALA A 9 1.45 12.34 1.93
N VAL A 10 0.60 13.06 2.69
CA VAL A 10 0.97 13.58 4.02
C VAL A 10 1.34 12.45 4.97
N ALA A 11 0.53 11.38 5.04
CA ALA A 11 0.81 10.24 5.89
C ALA A 11 2.17 9.60 5.57
N TYR A 12 2.49 9.35 4.30
CA TYR A 12 3.78 8.76 3.91
C TYR A 12 4.98 9.66 4.25
N VAL A 13 4.84 10.98 4.06
CA VAL A 13 5.88 11.94 4.45
C VAL A 13 6.09 11.96 5.96
N VAL A 14 5.01 11.94 6.74
CA VAL A 14 5.07 11.89 8.22
C VAL A 14 5.70 10.60 8.71
N VAL A 15 5.28 9.43 8.20
CA VAL A 15 5.86 8.13 8.56
C VAL A 15 7.36 8.09 8.30
N ARG A 16 7.81 8.67 7.19
CA ARG A 16 9.23 8.77 6.87
C ARG A 16 9.98 9.73 7.79
N ARG A 17 9.35 10.85 8.19
CA ARG A 17 9.94 11.81 9.14
C ARG A 17 10.08 11.24 10.55
N ILE A 18 9.13 10.42 10.99
CA ILE A 18 9.13 9.77 12.31
C ILE A 18 9.99 8.50 12.33
N GLY A 19 10.23 7.88 11.17
CA GLY A 19 10.98 6.64 11.04
C GLY A 19 12.35 6.55 11.74
N PRO A 20 13.16 7.63 11.84
CA PRO A 20 14.42 7.58 12.58
C PRO A 20 14.26 7.47 14.10
N ALA A 21 13.11 7.87 14.65
CA ALA A 21 12.85 7.94 16.09
C ALA A 21 12.08 6.72 16.63
N GLU A 22 11.29 6.07 15.79
CA GLU A 22 10.32 5.04 16.22
C GLU A 22 10.44 3.75 15.42
N SER A 23 10.17 2.62 16.08
CA SER A 23 10.17 1.34 15.39
C SER A 23 9.01 1.24 14.38
N PRO A 24 9.21 0.61 13.20
CA PRO A 24 8.15 0.43 12.20
C PRO A 24 6.89 -0.24 12.75
N LEU A 25 7.05 -1.12 13.75
CA LEU A 25 5.94 -1.82 14.40
C LEU A 25 5.00 -0.86 15.15
N VAL A 26 5.54 0.20 15.76
CA VAL A 26 4.73 1.21 16.46
C VAL A 26 3.84 1.92 15.46
N VAL A 27 4.40 2.41 14.36
CA VAL A 27 3.63 3.08 13.28
C VAL A 27 2.52 2.17 12.74
N VAL A 28 2.84 0.89 12.48
CA VAL A 28 1.86 -0.07 11.95
C VAL A 28 0.79 -0.42 12.98
N LEU A 29 1.09 -0.40 14.29
CA LEU A 29 0.12 -0.65 15.36
C LEU A 29 -0.85 0.53 15.56
N TYR A 30 -0.37 1.77 15.43
CA TYR A 30 -1.20 2.96 15.61
C TYR A 30 -2.28 3.09 14.53
N LEU A 31 -2.02 2.62 13.30
CA LEU A 31 -2.99 2.67 12.21
C LEU A 31 -4.31 1.92 12.54
N PRO A 32 -4.32 0.60 12.82
CA PRO A 32 -5.53 -0.11 13.20
C PRO A 32 -6.12 0.41 14.52
N LEU A 33 -5.29 0.85 15.47
CA LEU A 33 -5.76 1.42 16.73
C LEU A 33 -6.62 2.67 16.52
N MET A 34 -6.33 3.46 15.49
CA MET A 34 -7.13 4.62 15.12
C MET A 34 -8.30 4.24 14.20
N THR A 35 -8.12 3.35 13.23
CA THR A 35 -9.16 3.04 12.24
C THR A 35 -10.29 2.18 12.78
N VAL A 36 -10.01 1.26 13.72
CA VAL A 36 -11.04 0.41 14.33
C VAL A 36 -12.11 1.23 15.05
N PRO A 37 -11.80 2.11 16.03
CA PRO A 37 -12.83 2.91 16.69
C PRO A 37 -13.52 3.89 15.73
N LEU A 38 -12.82 4.43 14.73
CA LEU A 38 -13.43 5.29 13.71
C LEU A 38 -14.47 4.56 12.86
N THR A 39 -14.29 3.25 12.64
CA THR A 39 -15.21 2.45 11.82
C THR A 39 -16.40 1.92 12.61
N VAL A 40 -16.29 1.77 13.94
CA VAL A 40 -17.37 1.26 14.82
C VAL A 40 -18.72 1.94 14.57
N PRO A 41 -18.87 3.28 14.56
CA PRO A 41 -20.16 3.94 14.36
C PRO A 41 -20.88 3.56 13.06
N PHE A 42 -20.12 3.22 12.02
CA PHE A 42 -20.66 2.83 10.72
C PHE A 42 -21.20 1.39 10.69
N VAL A 43 -20.79 0.54 11.64
CA VAL A 43 -21.17 -0.87 11.68
C VAL A 43 -22.29 -1.14 12.71
N VAL A 44 -22.44 -0.32 13.76
CA VAL A 44 -23.43 -0.55 14.84
C VAL A 44 -24.86 -0.80 14.33
N GLY A 45 -25.29 -0.12 13.27
CA GLY A 45 -26.65 -0.27 12.72
C GLY A 45 -26.86 -1.38 11.69
N ARG A 46 -25.78 -2.05 11.21
CA ARG A 46 -25.83 -3.05 10.12
C ARG A 46 -24.94 -4.26 10.38
N TRP A 47 -24.61 -4.54 11.64
CA TRP A 47 -23.71 -5.62 12.01
C TRP A 47 -24.27 -6.98 11.56
N GLN A 48 -23.48 -7.72 10.79
CA GLN A 48 -23.77 -9.10 10.38
C GLN A 48 -22.61 -9.98 10.83
N TRP A 49 -22.94 -11.11 11.45
CA TRP A 49 -21.93 -12.06 11.91
C TRP A 49 -21.33 -12.82 10.73
N PRO A 50 -19.99 -12.85 10.59
CA PRO A 50 -19.35 -13.62 9.54
C PRO A 50 -19.57 -15.13 9.77
N THR A 51 -19.73 -15.86 8.67
CA THR A 51 -19.69 -17.32 8.61
C THR A 51 -18.28 -17.85 8.89
N ALA A 52 -18.16 -19.15 9.21
CA ALA A 52 -16.86 -19.78 9.50
C ALA A 52 -15.83 -19.60 8.36
N TRP A 53 -16.29 -19.58 7.10
CA TRP A 53 -15.43 -19.35 5.94
C TRP A 53 -14.97 -17.90 5.84
N GLU A 54 -15.86 -16.94 6.11
CA GLU A 54 -15.52 -15.52 6.11
C GLU A 54 -14.53 -15.19 7.24
N TRP A 55 -14.61 -15.86 8.40
CA TRP A 55 -13.62 -15.74 9.46
C TRP A 55 -12.21 -16.15 9.00
N VAL A 56 -12.08 -17.27 8.29
CA VAL A 56 -10.80 -17.71 7.72
C VAL A 56 -10.27 -16.67 6.75
N GLY A 57 -11.14 -16.13 5.88
CA GLY A 57 -10.79 -15.03 4.96
C GLY A 57 -10.32 -13.78 5.68
N LEU A 58 -11.03 -13.34 6.72
CA LEU A 58 -10.69 -12.15 7.52
C LEU A 58 -9.35 -12.31 8.25
N VAL A 59 -9.09 -13.47 8.84
CA VAL A 59 -7.79 -13.76 9.47
C VAL A 59 -6.68 -13.77 8.44
N GLY A 60 -6.90 -14.40 7.27
CA GLY A 60 -5.96 -14.41 6.16
C GLY A 60 -5.60 -12.99 5.70
N VAL A 61 -6.63 -12.16 5.43
CA VAL A 61 -6.45 -10.75 5.07
C VAL A 61 -5.71 -9.99 6.16
N GLY A 62 -6.04 -10.21 7.43
CA GLY A 62 -5.37 -9.57 8.57
C GLY A 62 -3.87 -9.88 8.61
N ILE A 63 -3.49 -11.16 8.52
CA ILE A 63 -2.09 -11.60 8.51
C ILE A 63 -1.35 -11.02 7.31
N THR A 64 -1.90 -11.15 6.11
CA THR A 64 -1.23 -10.64 4.89
C THR A 64 -1.11 -9.12 4.89
N THR A 65 -2.13 -8.42 5.40
CA THR A 65 -2.11 -6.96 5.51
C THR A 65 -1.06 -6.52 6.51
N GLN A 66 -0.98 -7.17 7.67
CA GLN A 66 0.02 -6.85 8.69
C GLN A 66 1.44 -7.03 8.15
N ILE A 67 1.71 -8.17 7.48
CA ILE A 67 3.01 -8.43 6.86
C ILE A 67 3.31 -7.35 5.81
N GLY A 68 2.36 -7.06 4.91
CA GLY A 68 2.52 -6.03 3.88
C GLY A 68 2.80 -4.64 4.44
N GLN A 69 2.05 -4.23 5.46
CA GLN A 69 2.18 -2.92 6.11
C GLN A 69 3.52 -2.74 6.83
N VAL A 70 4.04 -3.79 7.49
CA VAL A 70 5.37 -3.74 8.12
C VAL A 70 6.46 -3.54 7.07
N HIS A 71 6.42 -4.30 5.98
CA HIS A 71 7.42 -4.18 4.90
C HIS A 71 7.31 -2.85 4.17
N MET A 72 6.09 -2.36 3.92
CA MET A 72 5.85 -1.06 3.31
C MET A 72 6.38 0.08 4.19
N THR A 73 6.04 0.08 5.48
CA THR A 73 6.51 1.08 6.44
C THR A 73 8.03 1.08 6.52
N ARG A 74 8.65 -0.10 6.63
CA ARG A 74 10.11 -0.23 6.67
C ARG A 74 10.75 0.25 5.36
N GLY A 75 10.18 -0.08 4.21
CA GLY A 75 10.65 0.40 2.90
C GLY A 75 10.58 1.91 2.76
N LEU A 76 9.50 2.53 3.23
CA LEU A 76 9.34 3.99 3.24
C LEU A 76 10.36 4.70 4.14
N GLN A 77 10.77 4.07 5.23
CA GLN A 77 11.78 4.62 6.15
C GLN A 77 13.20 4.49 5.60
N LEU A 78 13.50 3.40 4.87
CA LEU A 78 14.86 3.11 4.37
C LEU A 78 15.19 3.80 3.04
N GLU A 79 14.20 4.08 2.19
CA GLU A 79 14.42 4.61 0.85
C GLU A 79 14.06 6.10 0.70
N THR A 80 14.49 6.70 -0.41
CA THR A 80 14.05 8.04 -0.79
C THR A 80 12.57 8.04 -1.14
N ALA A 81 11.83 9.10 -0.78
CA ALA A 81 10.38 9.21 -1.04
C ALA A 81 10.05 9.02 -2.54
N SER A 82 10.93 9.48 -3.43
CA SER A 82 10.80 9.29 -4.87
C SER A 82 10.90 7.81 -5.26
N ARG A 83 11.91 7.08 -4.77
CA ARG A 83 12.06 5.63 -5.04
C ARG A 83 10.95 4.80 -4.43
N ALA A 84 10.54 5.10 -3.19
CA ALA A 84 9.47 4.37 -2.53
C ALA A 84 8.13 4.54 -3.27
N THR A 85 7.83 5.76 -3.73
CA THR A 85 6.63 6.02 -4.54
C THR A 85 6.71 5.33 -5.90
N ALA A 86 7.90 5.30 -6.53
CA ALA A 86 8.11 4.58 -7.79
C ALA A 86 7.81 3.08 -7.64
N VAL A 87 8.36 2.42 -6.61
CA VAL A 87 8.07 1.01 -6.33
C VAL A 87 6.58 0.78 -6.03
N GLY A 88 5.91 1.73 -5.37
CA GLY A 88 4.47 1.67 -5.13
C GLY A 88 3.62 1.53 -6.40
N TYR A 89 4.07 2.06 -7.54
CA TYR A 89 3.35 1.92 -8.81
C TYR A 89 3.33 0.49 -9.36
N LEU A 90 4.24 -0.39 -8.94
CA LEU A 90 4.19 -1.82 -9.29
C LEU A 90 2.94 -2.51 -8.73
N GLN A 91 2.29 -1.93 -7.71
CA GLN A 91 1.05 -2.48 -7.16
C GLN A 91 -0.03 -2.65 -8.25
N ILE A 92 -0.03 -1.82 -9.30
CA ILE A 92 -0.97 -1.95 -10.43
C ILE A 92 -0.81 -3.29 -11.17
N VAL A 93 0.42 -3.78 -11.32
CA VAL A 93 0.72 -5.05 -11.98
C VAL A 93 0.22 -6.21 -11.12
N PHE A 94 0.52 -6.18 -9.82
CA PHE A 94 0.04 -7.19 -8.89
C PHE A 94 -1.49 -7.17 -8.77
N ALA A 95 -2.12 -5.99 -8.76
CA ALA A 95 -3.57 -5.86 -8.74
C ALA A 95 -4.21 -6.47 -9.99
N ALA A 96 -3.66 -6.21 -11.18
CA ALA A 96 -4.14 -6.81 -12.43
C ALA A 96 -3.95 -8.35 -12.44
N LEU A 97 -2.82 -8.83 -11.92
CA LEU A 97 -2.52 -10.26 -11.82
C LEU A 97 -3.48 -10.99 -10.87
N TRP A 98 -3.67 -10.47 -9.66
CA TRP A 98 -4.64 -11.01 -8.70
C TRP A 98 -6.08 -10.87 -9.20
N GLY A 99 -6.40 -9.77 -9.88
CA GLY A 99 -7.68 -9.57 -10.58
C GLY A 99 -7.99 -10.68 -11.58
N ALA A 100 -7.02 -11.02 -12.42
CA ALA A 100 -7.16 -12.09 -13.40
C ALA A 100 -7.20 -13.48 -12.76
N LEU A 101 -6.32 -13.76 -11.80
CA LEU A 101 -6.17 -15.10 -11.20
C LEU A 101 -7.30 -15.47 -10.22
N VAL A 102 -7.73 -14.52 -9.38
CA VAL A 102 -8.71 -14.80 -8.31
C VAL A 102 -10.13 -14.49 -8.76
N PHE A 103 -10.32 -13.40 -9.51
CA PHE A 103 -11.64 -12.93 -9.91
C PHE A 103 -11.98 -13.24 -11.38
N GLY A 104 -11.05 -13.82 -12.15
CA GLY A 104 -11.24 -14.09 -13.58
C GLY A 104 -11.35 -12.82 -14.43
N GLN A 105 -11.00 -11.66 -13.88
CA GLN A 105 -11.16 -10.37 -14.55
C GLN A 105 -9.91 -10.03 -15.34
N TRP A 106 -9.93 -10.35 -16.64
CA TRP A 106 -8.82 -10.05 -17.52
C TRP A 106 -8.75 -8.55 -17.85
N PRO A 107 -7.57 -7.91 -17.70
CA PRO A 107 -7.42 -6.51 -18.06
C PRO A 107 -7.68 -6.30 -19.54
N ASN A 108 -8.47 -5.27 -19.87
CA ASN A 108 -8.74 -4.90 -21.26
C ASN A 108 -7.47 -4.32 -21.93
N ARG A 109 -7.50 -4.18 -23.26
CA ARG A 109 -6.35 -3.67 -24.04
C ARG A 109 -5.87 -2.29 -23.57
N TRP A 110 -6.78 -1.42 -23.14
CA TRP A 110 -6.46 -0.09 -22.63
C TRP A 110 -5.79 -0.13 -21.25
N ALA A 111 -6.23 -1.03 -20.37
CA ALA A 111 -5.64 -1.24 -19.05
C ALA A 111 -4.22 -1.79 -19.17
N VAL A 112 -3.98 -2.69 -20.14
CA VAL A 112 -2.62 -3.18 -20.44
C VAL A 112 -1.72 -2.05 -20.92
N LEU A 113 -2.19 -1.20 -21.83
CA LEU A 113 -1.42 -0.05 -22.32
C LEU A 113 -1.07 0.93 -21.18
N GLY A 114 -2.04 1.25 -20.32
CA GLY A 114 -1.82 2.08 -19.14
C GLY A 114 -0.83 1.47 -18.16
N ALA A 115 -0.95 0.17 -17.88
CA ALA A 115 -0.01 -0.54 -17.02
C ALA A 115 1.42 -0.51 -17.58
N LEU A 116 1.60 -0.72 -18.90
CA LEU A 116 2.91 -0.64 -19.55
C LEU A 116 3.56 0.74 -19.41
N LEU A 117 2.78 1.82 -19.53
CA LEU A 117 3.27 3.20 -19.34
C LEU A 117 3.74 3.44 -17.90
N ILE A 118 2.95 2.97 -16.92
CA ILE A 118 3.27 3.12 -15.50
C ILE A 118 4.53 2.32 -15.13
N VAL A 119 4.63 1.08 -15.61
CA VAL A 119 5.80 0.22 -15.37
C VAL A 119 7.03 0.79 -16.07
N GLY A 120 6.92 1.22 -17.32
CA GLY A 120 8.03 1.80 -18.09
C GLY A 120 8.60 3.06 -17.44
N SER A 121 7.73 3.98 -17.01
CA SER A 121 8.14 5.20 -16.30
C SER A 121 8.76 4.89 -14.93
N THR A 122 8.23 3.91 -14.20
CA THR A 122 8.80 3.45 -12.93
C THR A 122 10.22 2.89 -13.11
N LEU A 123 10.42 2.03 -14.12
CA LEU A 123 11.74 1.47 -14.44
C LEU A 123 12.73 2.55 -14.86
N TRP A 124 12.28 3.55 -15.62
CA TRP A 124 13.12 4.69 -16.01
C TRP A 124 13.60 5.49 -14.80
N VAL A 125 12.69 5.85 -13.89
CA VAL A 125 13.03 6.58 -12.66
C VAL A 125 14.01 5.78 -11.81
N ALA A 126 13.78 4.47 -11.65
CA ALA A 126 14.68 3.59 -10.90
C ALA A 126 16.11 3.58 -11.50
N GLN A 127 16.25 3.61 -12.82
CA GLN A 127 17.55 3.67 -13.49
C GLN A 127 18.25 5.03 -13.31
N VAL A 128 17.51 6.14 -13.40
CA VAL A 128 18.05 7.50 -13.21
C VAL A 128 18.52 7.69 -11.77
N SER A 129 17.71 7.28 -10.79
CA SER A 129 18.08 7.36 -9.37
C SER A 129 19.25 6.44 -8.98
N ARG A 130 19.66 5.49 -9.83
CA ARG A 130 20.86 4.66 -9.62
C ARG A 130 22.15 5.37 -10.06
N LYS A 131 22.04 6.43 -10.86
CA LYS A 131 23.17 7.21 -11.40
C LYS A 131 23.46 8.51 -10.62
N ALA A 132 22.55 8.95 -9.76
CA ALA A 132 22.82 10.09 -8.89
C ALA A 132 23.85 9.68 -7.81
N PRO A 133 25.03 10.30 -7.73
CA PRO A 133 25.97 10.06 -6.64
C PRO A 133 25.28 10.45 -5.33
N VAL A 134 25.43 9.60 -4.32
CA VAL A 134 25.04 9.91 -2.95
C VAL A 134 25.84 11.16 -2.57
N ALA A 135 25.18 12.31 -2.49
CA ALA A 135 25.78 13.49 -1.90
C ALA A 135 25.89 13.21 -0.40
N GLU A 136 27.12 12.95 0.04
CA GLU A 136 27.54 12.92 1.46
C GLU A 136 27.25 14.27 2.14
#